data_AF-A0A9D5W8E8-F1
#
_entry.id   AF-A0A9D5W8E8-F1
#
_cell.length_a   1.000
_cell.length_b   1.000
_cell.length_c   1.000
_cell.angle_alpha   90.00
_cell.angle_beta   90.00
_cell.angle_gamma   90.00
#
_symmetry.space_group_name_H-M   'P 1'
#
loop_
_entity.id
_entity.type
_entity.pdbx_description
1 polymer ?
#
loop_
_entity_poly.entity_id
_entity_poly.type
_entity_poly.pdbx_seq_one_letter_code
_entity_poly.pdbx_strand_id
1 'polypeptide(L)'
;MKWISRICQGFRAISLICIVFATFPCASVQGQEDCAARQKEIALKEESLKKEAARLDALKTDIDDKVAKYQSILKQIDDALLKLQQPDDERFKRVVKDYEAMPAEEAGARISALDEDTAVNLLLKMAPRKAGAAMAQIEPRKVASLTEKMASIKKSFPLK
;
A
#
# COMPACT_ATOMS: atom_id res chain seq x y z
N MET A 1 101.94 -13.27 -25.42
CA MET A 1 101.02 -12.13 -25.14
C MET A 1 100.05 -11.88 -26.31
N LYS A 2 99.19 -12.84 -26.67
CA LYS A 2 98.18 -12.69 -27.76
C LYS A 2 96.73 -12.85 -27.25
N TRP A 3 96.54 -13.03 -25.94
CA TRP A 3 95.23 -13.30 -25.32
C TRP A 3 94.49 -12.01 -24.90
N ILE A 4 95.23 -10.94 -24.59
CA ILE A 4 94.68 -9.63 -24.16
C ILE A 4 93.98 -8.89 -25.31
N SER A 5 94.41 -9.09 -26.56
CA SER A 5 93.82 -8.43 -27.73
C SER A 5 92.43 -8.95 -28.11
N ARG A 6 92.08 -10.21 -27.80
CA ARG A 6 90.73 -10.76 -28.06
C ARG A 6 89.68 -10.26 -27.06
N ILE A 7 90.10 -9.97 -25.83
CA ILE A 7 89.23 -9.45 -24.76
C ILE A 7 88.84 -7.98 -25.02
N CYS A 8 89.71 -7.19 -25.65
CA CYS A 8 89.39 -5.81 -26.08
C CYS A 8 88.40 -5.73 -27.26
N GLN A 9 88.29 -6.78 -28.09
CA GLN A 9 87.43 -6.76 -29.28
C GLN A 9 85.96 -7.08 -28.94
N GLY A 10 85.70 -7.81 -27.86
CA GLY A 10 84.35 -8.07 -27.35
C GLY A 10 83.70 -6.89 -26.61
N PHE A 11 84.51 -6.04 -25.97
CA PHE A 11 83.98 -4.91 -25.17
C PHE A 11 83.46 -3.75 -26.05
N ARG A 12 84.05 -3.55 -27.25
CA ARG A 12 83.54 -2.55 -28.22
C ARG A 12 82.20 -2.94 -28.84
N ALA A 13 81.90 -4.24 -28.96
CA ALA A 13 80.63 -4.73 -29.47
C ALA A 13 79.49 -4.55 -28.46
N ILE A 14 79.77 -4.78 -27.17
CA ILE A 14 78.80 -4.62 -26.09
C ILE A 14 78.48 -3.13 -25.84
N SER A 15 79.49 -2.25 -25.93
CA SER A 15 79.30 -0.80 -25.81
C SER A 15 78.45 -0.21 -26.94
N LEU A 16 78.47 -0.79 -28.15
CA LEU A 16 77.67 -0.32 -29.29
C LEU A 16 76.21 -0.82 -29.21
N ILE A 17 75.98 -2.01 -28.65
CA ILE A 17 74.63 -2.56 -28.43
C ILE A 17 73.85 -1.72 -27.40
N CYS A 18 74.51 -1.19 -26.37
CA CYS A 18 73.84 -0.33 -25.39
C CYS A 18 73.40 1.04 -25.94
N ILE A 19 74.07 1.58 -26.95
CA ILE A 19 73.72 2.90 -27.52
C ILE A 19 72.50 2.79 -28.46
N VAL A 20 72.30 1.66 -29.13
CA VAL A 20 71.12 1.42 -30.00
C VAL A 20 69.83 1.21 -29.19
N PHE A 21 69.93 0.75 -27.95
CA PHE A 21 68.77 0.57 -27.06
C PHE A 21 68.27 1.89 -26.43
N ALA A 22 69.11 2.93 -26.40
CA ALA A 22 68.77 4.23 -25.79
C ALA A 22 68.05 5.20 -26.74
N THR A 23 68.00 4.90 -28.04
CA THR A 23 67.28 5.71 -29.05
C THR A 23 66.08 4.98 -29.65
N PHE A 24 65.62 3.88 -29.06
CA PHE A 24 64.29 3.37 -29.36
C PHE A 24 63.28 4.38 -28.79
N PRO A 25 62.56 5.13 -29.64
CA PRO A 25 61.54 6.04 -29.16
C PRO A 25 60.51 5.20 -28.40
N CYS A 26 60.29 5.54 -27.13
CA CYS A 26 59.18 5.08 -26.32
C CYS A 26 57.88 5.60 -26.96
N ALA A 27 57.47 5.00 -28.07
CA ALA A 27 56.22 5.29 -28.77
C ALA A 27 55.13 4.37 -28.21
N SER A 28 54.76 4.56 -26.94
CA SER A 28 53.52 3.97 -26.38
C SER A 28 52.90 4.74 -25.20
N VAL A 29 53.37 5.95 -24.89
CA VAL A 29 52.80 6.77 -23.79
C VAL A 29 51.37 7.29 -24.07
N GLN A 30 50.91 7.29 -25.33
CA GLN A 30 49.57 7.82 -25.66
C GLN A 30 48.40 6.87 -25.31
N GLY A 31 48.64 5.56 -25.17
CA GLY A 31 47.57 4.60 -24.85
C GLY A 31 47.17 4.54 -23.37
N GLN A 32 48.03 5.02 -22.45
CA GLN A 32 47.82 4.87 -21.01
C GLN A 32 46.93 5.96 -20.41
N GLU A 33 46.91 7.16 -20.99
CA GLU A 33 46.08 8.27 -20.54
C GLU A 33 44.59 8.08 -20.90
N ASP A 34 44.30 7.52 -22.08
CA ASP A 34 42.94 7.24 -22.55
C ASP A 34 42.23 6.17 -21.69
N CYS A 35 42.95 5.13 -21.27
CA CYS A 35 42.41 4.09 -20.38
C CYS A 35 42.11 4.67 -18.98
N ALA A 36 42.98 5.54 -18.45
CA ALA A 36 42.79 6.16 -17.15
C ALA A 36 41.60 7.15 -17.14
N ALA A 37 41.40 7.90 -18.24
CA ALA A 37 40.24 8.77 -18.40
C ALA A 37 38.92 7.99 -18.46
N ARG A 38 38.87 6.92 -19.27
CA ARG A 38 37.70 6.03 -19.35
C ARG A 38 37.36 5.36 -18.02
N GLN A 39 38.37 4.94 -17.27
CA GLN A 39 38.15 4.32 -15.95
C GLN A 39 37.51 5.30 -14.95
N LYS A 40 37.92 6.58 -14.99
CA LYS A 40 37.31 7.63 -14.17
C LYS A 40 35.86 7.90 -14.55
N GLU A 41 35.56 7.97 -15.85
CA GLU A 41 34.17 8.13 -16.31
C GLU A 41 33.26 6.98 -15.91
N ILE A 42 33.76 5.73 -16.00
CA ILE A 42 33.02 4.54 -15.55
C ILE A 42 32.80 4.60 -14.04
N ALA A 43 33.83 4.93 -13.25
CA ALA A 43 33.71 5.05 -11.80
C ALA A 43 32.68 6.12 -11.39
N LEU A 44 32.65 7.27 -12.07
CA LEU A 44 31.67 8.33 -11.82
C LEU A 44 30.25 7.87 -12.16
N LYS A 45 30.06 7.17 -13.28
CA LYS A 45 28.77 6.59 -13.67
C LYS A 45 28.32 5.49 -12.70
N GLU A 46 29.23 4.65 -12.23
CA GLU A 46 28.92 3.65 -11.22
C GLU A 46 28.50 4.29 -9.89
N GLU A 47 29.17 5.37 -9.48
CA GLU A 47 28.81 6.11 -8.27
C GLU A 47 27.44 6.78 -8.41
N SER A 48 27.13 7.40 -9.56
CA SER A 48 25.82 8.00 -9.81
C SER A 48 24.72 6.94 -9.84
N LEU A 49 24.95 5.80 -10.50
CA LEU A 49 24.00 4.69 -10.54
C LEU A 49 23.78 4.07 -9.15
N LYS A 50 24.82 3.95 -8.32
CA LYS A 50 24.69 3.49 -6.93
C LYS A 50 23.85 4.44 -6.10
N LYS A 51 24.04 5.76 -6.25
CA LYS A 51 23.22 6.78 -5.56
C LYS A 51 21.76 6.72 -6.00
N GLU A 52 21.51 6.56 -7.30
CA GLU A 52 20.15 6.41 -7.84
C GLU A 52 19.48 5.13 -7.37
N ALA A 53 20.19 3.99 -7.38
CA ALA A 53 19.70 2.72 -6.89
C ALA A 53 19.33 2.80 -5.40
N ALA A 54 20.21 3.39 -4.57
CA ALA A 54 19.94 3.60 -3.14
C ALA A 54 18.73 4.52 -2.91
N ARG A 55 18.57 5.58 -3.71
CA ARG A 55 17.41 6.47 -3.65
C ARG A 55 16.11 5.74 -4.03
N LEU A 56 16.15 4.93 -5.08
CA LEU A 56 14.99 4.15 -5.52
C LEU A 56 14.59 3.10 -4.49
N ASP A 57 15.56 2.47 -3.83
CA ASP A 57 15.30 1.48 -2.77
C ASP A 57 14.67 2.12 -1.52
N ALA A 58 15.19 3.28 -1.12
CA ALA A 58 14.59 4.09 -0.05
C ALA A 58 13.15 4.52 -0.38
N LEU A 59 12.87 4.84 -1.65
CA LEU A 59 11.52 5.20 -2.08
C LEU A 59 10.58 3.99 -2.13
N LYS A 60 11.07 2.82 -2.57
CA LYS A 60 10.32 1.57 -2.55
C LYS A 60 9.91 1.17 -1.13
N THR A 61 10.86 1.22 -0.20
CA THR A 61 10.59 0.92 1.21
C THR A 61 9.58 1.89 1.83
N ASP A 62 9.65 3.20 1.55
CA ASP A 62 8.63 4.17 1.99
C ASP A 62 7.24 3.87 1.40
N ILE A 63 7.17 3.44 0.13
CA ILE A 63 5.92 3.03 -0.50
C ILE A 63 5.37 1.78 0.16
N ASP A 64 6.20 0.75 0.39
CA ASP A 64 5.78 -0.50 1.01
C ASP A 64 5.29 -0.26 2.45
N ASP A 65 5.96 0.61 3.21
CA ASP A 65 5.53 1.03 4.54
C ASP A 65 4.18 1.76 4.50
N LYS A 66 3.97 2.63 3.51
CA LYS A 66 2.68 3.31 3.31
C LYS A 66 1.58 2.32 2.96
N VAL A 67 1.85 1.37 2.06
CA VAL A 67 0.89 0.32 1.70
C VAL A 67 0.52 -0.52 2.92
N ALA A 68 1.50 -0.93 3.73
CA ALA A 68 1.24 -1.67 4.96
C ALA A 68 0.39 -0.87 5.96
N LYS A 69 0.67 0.44 6.12
CA LYS A 69 -0.15 1.34 6.95
C LYS A 69 -1.58 1.44 6.44
N TYR A 70 -1.78 1.64 5.14
CA TYR A 70 -3.12 1.71 4.56
C TYR A 70 -3.89 0.40 4.71
N GLN A 71 -3.24 -0.75 4.49
CA GLN A 71 -3.85 -2.05 4.71
C GLN A 71 -4.24 -2.27 6.18
N SER A 72 -3.41 -1.83 7.13
CA SER A 72 -3.74 -1.87 8.55
C SER A 72 -4.95 -0.99 8.87
N ILE A 73 -5.00 0.22 8.33
CA ILE A 73 -6.14 1.14 8.54
C ILE A 73 -7.42 0.55 7.96
N LEU A 74 -7.36 -0.02 6.76
CA LEU A 74 -8.50 -0.69 6.13
C LEU A 74 -9.04 -1.82 7.01
N LYS A 75 -8.15 -2.69 7.54
CA LYS A 75 -8.55 -3.74 8.47
C LYS A 75 -9.20 -3.20 9.74
N GLN A 76 -8.66 -2.11 10.30
CA GLN A 76 -9.25 -1.49 11.49
C GLN A 76 -10.64 -0.90 11.20
N ILE A 77 -10.85 -0.34 10.00
CA ILE A 77 -12.15 0.16 9.56
C ILE A 77 -13.12 -1.02 9.40
N ASP A 78 -12.71 -2.10 8.73
CA ASP A 78 -13.55 -3.29 8.55
C ASP A 78 -13.93 -3.91 9.90
N ASP A 79 -12.97 -4.05 10.81
CA ASP A 79 -13.22 -4.55 12.16
C ASP A 79 -14.18 -3.64 12.95
N ALA A 80 -14.04 -2.31 12.79
CA ALA A 80 -14.96 -1.36 13.41
C ALA A 80 -16.37 -1.43 12.82
N LEU A 81 -16.49 -1.60 11.49
CA LEU A 81 -17.78 -1.80 10.81
C LEU A 81 -18.44 -3.10 11.26
N LEU A 82 -17.68 -4.20 11.37
CA LEU A 82 -18.19 -5.47 11.89
C LEU A 82 -18.64 -5.34 13.35
N LYS A 83 -17.88 -4.63 14.19
CA LYS A 83 -18.27 -4.34 15.58
C LYS A 83 -19.47 -3.42 15.71
N LEU A 84 -19.75 -2.55 14.74
CA LEU A 84 -21.00 -1.79 14.69
C LEU A 84 -22.18 -2.67 14.25
N GLN A 85 -21.94 -3.72 13.47
CA GLN A 85 -22.99 -4.62 12.99
C GLN A 85 -23.34 -5.76 13.96
N GLN A 86 -22.39 -6.27 14.75
CA GLN A 86 -22.54 -7.56 15.43
C GLN A 86 -23.11 -7.57 16.88
N PRO A 87 -22.81 -6.62 17.79
CA PRO A 87 -23.15 -6.79 19.22
C PRO A 87 -24.55 -6.30 19.62
N ASP A 88 -25.16 -5.34 18.90
CA ASP A 88 -26.53 -4.89 19.22
C ASP A 88 -27.61 -5.83 18.66
N ASP A 89 -27.21 -6.74 17.77
CA ASP A 89 -28.13 -7.51 16.96
C ASP A 89 -28.76 -8.68 17.72
N GLU A 90 -28.03 -9.43 18.57
CA GLU A 90 -28.60 -10.66 19.15
C GLU A 90 -29.68 -10.42 20.21
N ARG A 91 -29.54 -9.38 21.03
CA ARG A 91 -30.58 -9.00 22.00
C ARG A 91 -31.78 -8.41 21.29
N PHE A 92 -31.54 -7.52 20.33
CA PHE A 92 -32.61 -6.89 19.57
C PHE A 92 -33.35 -7.88 18.67
N LYS A 93 -32.65 -8.85 18.07
CA LYS A 93 -33.26 -9.96 17.30
C LYS A 93 -34.24 -10.79 18.13
N ARG A 94 -33.97 -11.00 19.43
CA ARG A 94 -34.93 -11.68 20.30
C ARG A 94 -36.21 -10.86 20.47
N VAL A 95 -36.07 -9.56 20.73
CA VAL A 95 -37.21 -8.64 20.81
C VAL A 95 -37.99 -8.63 19.50
N VAL A 96 -37.31 -8.54 18.35
CA VAL A 96 -37.95 -8.62 17.02
C VAL A 96 -38.76 -9.91 16.89
N LYS A 97 -38.18 -11.07 17.22
CA LYS A 97 -38.86 -12.37 17.13
C LYS A 97 -40.09 -12.45 18.05
N ASP A 98 -40.00 -11.91 19.26
CA ASP A 98 -41.12 -11.89 20.20
C ASP A 98 -42.31 -11.08 19.64
N TYR A 99 -42.02 -9.95 18.98
CA TYR A 99 -43.04 -9.14 18.29
C TYR A 99 -43.56 -9.81 17.01
N GLU A 100 -42.75 -10.57 16.27
CA GLU A 100 -43.19 -11.31 15.08
C GLU A 100 -44.09 -12.51 15.38
N ALA A 101 -43.89 -13.12 16.55
CA ALA A 101 -44.71 -14.22 17.06
C ALA A 101 -46.07 -13.74 17.60
N MET A 102 -46.20 -12.45 17.91
CA MET A 102 -47.42 -11.83 18.43
C MET A 102 -48.48 -11.61 17.32
N PRO A 103 -49.79 -11.60 17.66
CA PRO A 103 -50.84 -11.18 16.74
C PRO A 103 -50.64 -9.74 16.24
N ALA A 104 -51.02 -9.47 14.99
CA ALA A 104 -50.79 -8.17 14.35
C ALA A 104 -51.47 -6.99 15.06
N GLU A 105 -52.66 -7.20 15.63
CA GLU A 105 -53.40 -6.19 16.41
C GLU A 105 -52.62 -5.79 17.67
N GLU A 106 -52.15 -6.78 18.43
CA GLU A 106 -51.41 -6.54 19.66
C GLU A 106 -50.03 -5.94 19.39
N ALA A 107 -49.34 -6.41 18.33
CA ALA A 107 -48.09 -5.83 17.89
C ALA A 107 -48.26 -4.36 17.47
N GLY A 108 -49.29 -4.04 16.68
CA GLY A 108 -49.60 -2.67 16.27
C GLY A 108 -49.88 -1.74 17.45
N ALA A 109 -50.69 -2.19 18.42
CA ALA A 109 -50.99 -1.44 19.63
C ALA A 109 -49.73 -1.14 20.46
N ARG A 110 -48.85 -2.14 20.65
CA ARG A 110 -47.59 -1.97 21.39
C ARG A 110 -46.59 -1.09 20.65
N ILE A 111 -46.47 -1.23 19.33
CA ILE A 111 -45.62 -0.37 18.49
C ILE A 111 -46.10 1.09 18.53
N SER A 112 -47.41 1.31 18.58
CA SER A 112 -47.99 2.65 18.74
C SER A 112 -47.69 3.27 20.11
N ALA A 113 -47.37 2.48 21.14
CA ALA A 113 -46.96 2.99 22.45
C ALA A 113 -45.44 3.25 22.56
N LEU A 114 -44.64 2.77 21.62
CA LEU A 114 -43.19 3.01 21.58
C LEU A 114 -42.86 4.42 21.07
N ASP A 115 -41.64 4.87 21.37
CA ASP A 115 -41.03 6.02 20.73
C ASP A 115 -40.81 5.74 19.23
N GLU A 116 -40.86 6.80 18.42
CA GLU A 116 -40.84 6.66 16.96
C GLU A 116 -39.52 6.05 16.45
N ASP A 117 -38.39 6.30 17.10
CA ASP A 117 -37.09 5.87 16.62
C ASP A 117 -36.88 4.37 16.89
N THR A 118 -37.30 3.89 18.06
CA THR A 118 -37.34 2.45 18.41
C THR A 118 -38.36 1.71 17.56
N ALA A 119 -39.54 2.29 17.32
CA ALA A 119 -40.56 1.70 16.45
C ALA A 119 -40.04 1.52 15.02
N VAL A 120 -39.34 2.52 14.48
CA VAL A 120 -38.70 2.44 13.15
C VAL A 120 -37.62 1.36 13.12
N ASN A 121 -36.72 1.32 14.10
CA ASN A 121 -35.66 0.31 14.17
C ASN A 121 -36.21 -1.12 14.30
N LEU A 122 -37.30 -1.30 15.05
CA LEU A 122 -37.99 -2.58 15.19
C LEU A 122 -38.62 -3.01 13.86
N LEU A 123 -39.39 -2.12 13.22
CA LEU A 123 -40.05 -2.40 11.93
C LEU A 123 -39.06 -2.70 10.80
N LEU A 124 -37.90 -2.03 10.78
CA LEU A 124 -36.83 -2.27 9.80
C LEU A 124 -36.19 -3.66 9.92
N LYS A 125 -36.12 -4.22 11.13
CA LYS A 125 -35.51 -5.53 11.39
C LYS A 125 -36.52 -6.69 11.36
N MET A 126 -37.83 -6.39 11.37
CA MET A 126 -38.90 -7.38 11.22
C MET A 126 -39.08 -7.86 9.77
N ALA A 127 -39.66 -9.06 9.60
CA ALA A 127 -40.06 -9.59 8.32
C ALA A 127 -41.12 -8.67 7.64
N PRO A 128 -40.95 -8.31 6.35
CA PRO A 128 -41.73 -7.24 5.71
C PRO A 128 -43.24 -7.51 5.69
N ARG A 129 -43.65 -8.78 5.57
CA ARG A 129 -45.07 -9.16 5.63
C ARG A 129 -45.68 -8.93 7.02
N LYS A 130 -44.93 -9.24 8.08
CA LYS A 130 -45.38 -9.09 9.47
C LYS A 130 -45.38 -7.63 9.89
N ALA A 131 -44.34 -6.89 9.51
CA ALA A 131 -44.27 -5.45 9.70
C ALA A 131 -45.45 -4.72 9.02
N GLY A 132 -45.75 -5.06 7.76
CA GLY A 132 -46.91 -4.49 7.05
C GLY A 132 -48.26 -4.81 7.73
N ALA A 133 -48.43 -6.04 8.24
CA ALA A 133 -49.63 -6.41 8.99
C ALA A 133 -49.76 -5.64 10.31
N ALA A 134 -48.66 -5.41 11.03
CA ALA A 134 -48.66 -4.59 12.25
C ALA A 134 -48.91 -3.10 11.94
N MET A 135 -48.32 -2.56 10.87
CA MET A 135 -48.56 -1.17 10.43
C MET A 135 -50.01 -0.92 10.03
N ALA A 136 -50.71 -1.93 9.50
CA ALA A 136 -52.14 -1.83 9.19
C ALA A 136 -53.03 -1.63 10.44
N GLN A 137 -52.51 -1.94 11.63
CA GLN A 137 -53.21 -1.81 12.91
C GLN A 137 -52.83 -0.52 13.67
N ILE A 138 -51.96 0.32 13.09
CA ILE A 138 -51.52 1.60 13.65
C ILE A 138 -52.30 2.74 12.99
N GLU A 139 -52.50 3.85 13.70
CA GLU A 139 -53.14 5.05 13.12
C GLU A 139 -52.40 5.54 11.86
N PRO A 140 -53.12 5.87 10.76
CA PRO A 140 -52.51 6.26 9.49
C PRO A 140 -51.54 7.44 9.58
N ARG A 141 -51.81 8.41 10.46
CA ARG A 141 -50.95 9.58 10.67
C ARG A 141 -49.60 9.18 11.26
N LYS A 142 -49.59 8.26 12.22
CA LYS A 142 -48.36 7.77 12.86
C LYS A 142 -47.59 6.85 11.92
N VAL A 143 -48.28 6.04 11.12
CA VAL A 143 -47.63 5.23 10.07
C VAL A 143 -46.89 6.10 9.05
N ALA A 144 -47.48 7.25 8.66
CA ALA A 144 -46.84 8.19 7.76
C ALA A 144 -45.55 8.79 8.37
N SER A 145 -45.56 9.21 9.63
CA SER A 145 -44.36 9.76 10.30
C SER A 145 -43.26 8.70 10.43
N LEU A 146 -43.61 7.47 10.81
CA LEU A 146 -42.66 6.35 10.87
C LEU A 146 -42.05 6.06 9.50
N THR A 147 -42.85 6.08 8.43
CA THR A 147 -42.38 5.82 7.06
C THR A 147 -41.44 6.92 6.57
N GLU A 148 -41.76 8.19 6.87
CA GLU A 148 -40.89 9.33 6.54
C GLU A 148 -39.53 9.24 7.24
N LYS A 149 -39.54 8.85 8.53
CA LYS A 149 -38.32 8.59 9.30
C LYS A 149 -37.52 7.42 8.71
N MET A 150 -38.16 6.30 8.37
CA MET A 150 -37.51 5.16 7.70
C MET A 150 -36.81 5.58 6.41
N ALA A 151 -37.47 6.39 5.57
CA ALA A 151 -36.90 6.89 4.33
C ALA A 151 -35.71 7.85 4.56
N SER A 152 -35.72 8.58 5.67
CA SER A 152 -34.69 9.57 6.01
C SER A 152 -33.40 8.93 6.54
N ILE A 153 -33.46 7.78 7.22
CA ILE A 153 -32.28 7.07 7.76
C ILE A 153 -31.24 6.77 6.67
N LYS A 154 -31.69 6.41 5.45
CA LYS A 154 -30.81 6.06 4.32
C LYS A 154 -30.06 7.26 3.72
N LYS A 155 -30.49 8.50 3.98
CA LYS A 155 -29.82 9.70 3.44
C LYS A 155 -28.53 10.08 4.18
N SER A 156 -28.21 9.43 5.30
CA SER A 156 -27.09 9.84 6.17
C SER A 156 -25.70 9.34 5.73
N PHE A 157 -25.58 8.61 4.61
CA PHE A 157 -24.26 8.23 4.06
C PHE A 157 -23.98 8.94 2.73
N PRO A 158 -23.38 10.16 2.77
CA PRO A 158 -22.96 10.85 1.57
C PRO A 158 -21.62 10.26 1.10
N LEU A 159 -21.68 9.38 0.11
CA LEU A 159 -20.55 9.15 -0.79
C LEU A 159 -20.81 10.00 -2.02
N LYS A 160 -20.22 11.20 -2.05
CA LYS A 160 -19.96 11.94 -3.28
C LYS A 160 -18.56 11.59 -3.76
#